data_AF-A0AAU9JCM5-F1
#
_entry.id   AF-A0AAU9JCM5-F1
#
_cell.length_a   1.000
_cell.length_b   1.000
_cell.length_c   1.000
_cell.angle_alpha   90.00
_cell.angle_beta   90.00
_cell.angle_gamma   90.00
#
_symmetry.space_group_name_H-M   'P 1'
#
loop_
_entity.id
_entity.type
_entity.pdbx_description
1 polymer ?
#
loop_
_entity_poly.entity_id
_entity_poly.type
_entity_poly.pdbx_seq_one_letter_code
_entity_poly.pdbx_strand_id
1 'polypeptide(L)'
;MVGFLLFHFPAISFALNTVACIDYFCSSSEGDNCIEVYSTEVLLKSCPENYVCESYSQFKDYSENWQNVSCVAQSSSVDLCSTSTTGNIYTGLYCCKTTNCHTGSCINDRCVGRSIGSTCSSNEDCTSEAYCKDFTSTVQGICTKIQSNSACSTDIDCYVGYGCNQGSCTQLFSLDYNSKTSDKKFCKSDYATTGYCDAITVWSQGYQLNSPFECQIGYMCEYKSLIYGSILDQQLCVCSGNGDDVGYCGFNMNYERNHAENLYSGLKYTSSNCAGTNGRTDDVNIMYQCGSISRDQYNLWIELKNQYDYWTLYSSGAIDSCAEDLGFFETGSSTNLLLSAAFLLAEIFT
;
A
#
# COMPACT_ATOMS: atom_id res chain seq x y z
N MET A 1 -28.31 -52.72 -25.70
CA MET A 1 -27.77 -51.80 -26.73
C MET A 1 -27.78 -50.41 -26.15
N VAL A 2 -26.60 -49.78 -26.09
CA VAL A 2 -26.28 -48.33 -26.21
C VAL A 2 -27.29 -47.35 -25.56
N GLY A 3 -26.96 -46.49 -24.60
CA GLY A 3 -25.67 -46.02 -24.09
C GLY A 3 -25.86 -44.64 -23.40
N PHE A 4 -24.76 -44.17 -22.83
CA PHE A 4 -24.47 -42.80 -22.37
C PHE A 4 -24.94 -42.30 -20.99
N LEU A 5 -23.99 -42.45 -20.06
CA LEU A 5 -23.58 -41.50 -19.02
C LEU A 5 -23.81 -40.02 -19.37
N LEU A 6 -24.35 -39.27 -18.41
CA LEU A 6 -23.95 -37.89 -18.15
C LEU A 6 -23.65 -37.77 -16.65
N PHE A 7 -22.37 -37.95 -16.33
CA PHE A 7 -21.77 -37.43 -15.12
C PHE A 7 -22.09 -35.94 -15.04
N HIS A 8 -22.89 -35.54 -14.05
CA HIS A 8 -22.81 -34.16 -13.59
C HIS A 8 -21.44 -34.02 -12.92
N PHE A 9 -20.55 -33.22 -13.52
CA PHE A 9 -19.31 -32.77 -12.91
C PHE A 9 -19.65 -31.75 -11.81
N PRO A 10 -19.41 -32.01 -10.52
CA PRO A 10 -19.31 -30.98 -9.52
C PRO A 10 -17.83 -30.87 -9.14
N ALA A 11 -17.01 -30.29 -10.01
CA ALA A 11 -15.59 -30.12 -9.73
C ALA A 11 -14.98 -29.00 -10.59
N ILE A 12 -15.45 -27.76 -10.39
CA ILE A 12 -14.67 -26.56 -10.76
C ILE A 12 -14.59 -25.63 -9.54
N SER A 13 -14.46 -26.19 -8.33
CA SER A 13 -14.54 -25.41 -7.09
C SER A 13 -13.49 -25.77 -6.03
N PHE A 14 -12.32 -26.29 -6.44
CA PHE A 14 -11.27 -26.71 -5.49
C PHE A 14 -9.82 -26.51 -5.98
N ALA A 15 -9.56 -25.55 -6.87
CA ALA A 15 -8.24 -25.38 -7.47
C ALA A 15 -7.24 -24.55 -6.61
N LEU A 16 -7.68 -24.02 -5.47
CA LEU A 16 -6.79 -23.36 -4.50
C LEU A 16 -6.89 -23.94 -3.09
N ASN A 17 -7.75 -24.96 -2.92
CA ASN A 17 -8.23 -25.33 -1.60
C ASN A 17 -8.14 -26.84 -1.34
N THR A 18 -6.94 -27.41 -1.52
CA THR A 18 -6.39 -28.59 -0.82
C THR A 18 -5.96 -29.84 -1.61
N VAL A 19 -6.10 -29.96 -2.94
CA VAL A 19 -5.55 -31.15 -3.66
C VAL A 19 -5.03 -30.91 -5.10
N ALA A 20 -5.47 -29.88 -5.82
CA ALA A 20 -5.01 -29.61 -7.18
C ALA A 20 -4.54 -28.16 -7.29
N CYS A 21 -3.23 -27.94 -7.13
CA CYS A 21 -2.64 -26.63 -7.33
C CYS A 21 -2.78 -26.20 -8.79
N ILE A 22 -3.05 -24.91 -9.00
CA ILE A 22 -2.96 -24.29 -10.32
C ILE A 22 -1.49 -23.99 -10.60
N ASP A 23 -1.02 -24.42 -11.77
CA ASP A 23 0.32 -24.08 -12.24
C ASP A 23 0.29 -22.76 -13.01
N TYR A 24 1.18 -21.84 -12.66
CA TYR A 24 1.36 -20.60 -13.41
C TYR A 24 2.42 -20.79 -14.49
N PHE A 25 2.10 -20.31 -15.69
CA PHE A 25 3.05 -20.28 -16.80
C PHE A 25 3.18 -18.85 -17.31
N CYS A 26 4.40 -18.34 -17.35
CA CYS A 26 4.71 -17.11 -18.04
C CYS A 26 4.89 -17.36 -19.53
N SER A 27 4.12 -16.68 -20.36
CA SER A 27 4.34 -16.63 -21.80
C SER A 27 5.34 -15.53 -22.14
N SER A 28 6.22 -15.81 -23.12
CA SER A 28 7.08 -14.79 -23.73
C SER A 28 6.39 -13.99 -24.84
N SER A 29 5.12 -14.27 -25.14
CA SER A 29 4.33 -13.57 -26.14
C SER A 29 3.26 -12.68 -25.51
N GLU A 30 3.05 -11.51 -26.10
CA GLU A 30 1.90 -10.67 -25.80
C GLU A 30 0.58 -11.33 -26.22
N GLY A 31 -0.52 -10.97 -25.57
CA GLY A 31 -1.85 -11.47 -25.91
C GLY A 31 -2.97 -10.51 -25.57
N ASP A 32 -4.13 -10.68 -26.23
CA ASP A 32 -5.35 -9.92 -25.91
C ASP A 32 -5.85 -10.18 -24.48
N ASN A 33 -5.48 -11.33 -23.91
CA ASN A 33 -5.70 -11.67 -22.51
C ASN A 33 -4.37 -11.73 -21.76
N CYS A 34 -4.31 -11.07 -20.61
CA CYS A 34 -3.17 -11.16 -19.70
C CYS A 34 -3.25 -12.37 -18.76
N ILE A 35 -4.45 -12.90 -18.53
CA ILE A 35 -4.69 -14.13 -17.77
C ILE A 35 -5.58 -15.04 -18.62
N GLU A 36 -5.10 -16.24 -18.89
CA GLU A 36 -5.87 -17.32 -19.52
C GLU A 36 -5.94 -18.51 -18.57
N VAL A 37 -7.16 -18.88 -18.19
CA VAL A 37 -7.44 -19.91 -17.21
C VAL A 37 -7.85 -21.19 -17.93
N TYR A 38 -7.05 -22.23 -17.72
CA TYR A 38 -7.33 -23.60 -18.13
C TYR A 38 -7.78 -24.42 -16.92
N SER A 39 -8.06 -25.71 -17.10
CA SER A 39 -8.61 -26.55 -16.01
C SER A 39 -7.68 -26.69 -14.80
N THR A 40 -6.36 -26.62 -15.02
CA THR A 40 -5.31 -26.86 -14.02
C THR A 40 -4.15 -25.87 -14.13
N GLU A 41 -4.22 -24.95 -15.09
CA GLU A 41 -3.10 -24.09 -15.45
C GLU A 41 -3.61 -22.67 -15.67
N VAL A 42 -2.80 -21.69 -15.31
CA VAL A 42 -3.03 -20.28 -15.61
C VAL A 42 -1.85 -19.77 -16.41
N LEU A 43 -2.12 -19.36 -17.65
CA LEU A 43 -1.13 -18.75 -18.54
C LEU A 43 -1.20 -17.24 -18.39
N LEU A 44 -0.07 -16.65 -18.00
CA LEU A 44 0.12 -15.23 -17.85
C LEU A 44 0.85 -14.67 -19.07
N LYS A 45 0.34 -13.57 -19.62
CA LYS A 45 0.90 -12.90 -20.81
C LYS A 45 1.00 -11.41 -20.59
N SER A 46 2.10 -10.82 -21.05
CA SER A 46 2.23 -9.36 -21.09
C SER A 46 1.15 -8.77 -22.00
N CYS A 47 0.65 -7.60 -21.63
CA CYS A 47 -0.29 -6.88 -22.49
C CYS A 47 0.43 -6.18 -23.64
N PRO A 48 -0.22 -6.00 -24.80
CA PRO A 48 0.32 -5.19 -25.90
C PRO A 48 0.62 -3.76 -25.47
N GLU A 49 1.44 -3.06 -26.23
CA GLU A 49 1.79 -1.66 -25.98
C GLU A 49 0.53 -0.78 -25.76
N ASN A 50 0.53 0.01 -24.68
CA ASN A 50 -0.60 0.85 -24.22
C ASN A 50 -1.79 0.09 -23.62
N TYR A 51 -1.63 -1.18 -23.25
CA TYR A 51 -2.61 -1.94 -22.49
C TYR A 51 -2.03 -2.43 -21.16
N VAL A 52 -2.90 -2.66 -20.17
CA VAL A 52 -2.55 -3.15 -18.83
C VAL A 52 -3.50 -4.25 -18.39
N CYS A 53 -3.09 -5.04 -17.41
CA CYS A 53 -3.91 -6.10 -16.80
C CYS A 53 -4.61 -5.58 -15.54
N GLU A 54 -5.87 -5.14 -15.63
CA GLU A 54 -6.63 -4.56 -14.50
C GLU A 54 -7.37 -5.59 -13.63
N SER A 55 -6.77 -6.76 -13.32
CA SER A 55 -7.41 -7.78 -12.47
C SER A 55 -6.45 -8.44 -11.48
N TYR A 56 -5.61 -7.64 -10.87
CA TYR A 56 -4.74 -8.01 -9.77
C TYR A 56 -5.44 -8.67 -8.56
N SER A 57 -6.75 -8.46 -8.39
CA SER A 57 -7.52 -9.04 -7.28
C SER A 57 -7.57 -10.56 -7.33
N GLN A 58 -7.55 -11.20 -8.51
CA GLN A 58 -7.61 -12.67 -8.62
C GLN A 58 -6.37 -13.37 -8.02
N PHE A 59 -5.24 -12.66 -7.93
CA PHE A 59 -4.03 -13.16 -7.26
C PHE A 59 -4.04 -12.91 -5.74
N LYS A 60 -4.87 -11.98 -5.27
CA LYS A 60 -4.99 -11.61 -3.85
C LYS A 60 -6.12 -12.35 -3.14
N ASP A 61 -7.21 -12.60 -3.86
CA ASP A 61 -8.43 -13.18 -3.32
C ASP A 61 -8.56 -14.66 -3.74
N TYR A 62 -8.00 -15.53 -2.89
CA TYR A 62 -7.98 -16.97 -3.09
C TYR A 62 -9.37 -17.64 -3.02
N SER A 63 -10.43 -16.85 -2.82
CA SER A 63 -11.82 -17.31 -2.72
C SER A 63 -12.59 -17.23 -4.04
N GLU A 64 -12.06 -16.53 -5.05
CA GLU A 64 -12.74 -16.35 -6.34
C GLU A 64 -12.40 -17.46 -7.34
N ASN A 65 -13.37 -17.82 -8.18
CA ASN A 65 -13.11 -18.69 -9.32
C ASN A 65 -12.27 -17.90 -10.32
N TRP A 66 -11.10 -18.42 -10.68
CA TRP A 66 -10.25 -17.86 -11.73
C TRP A 66 -11.02 -17.68 -13.04
N GLN A 67 -10.84 -16.53 -13.67
CA GLN A 67 -11.44 -16.18 -14.96
C GLN A 67 -10.41 -15.58 -15.90
N ASN A 68 -10.63 -15.73 -17.20
CA ASN A 68 -9.83 -15.05 -18.20
C ASN A 68 -9.93 -13.54 -18.01
N VAL A 69 -8.79 -12.85 -18.13
CA VAL A 69 -8.72 -11.39 -18.02
C VAL A 69 -8.15 -10.83 -19.29
N SER A 70 -8.95 -9.99 -19.95
CA SER A 70 -8.52 -9.25 -21.12
C SER A 70 -7.65 -8.06 -20.73
N CYS A 71 -6.64 -7.81 -21.55
CA CYS A 71 -5.88 -6.57 -21.50
C CYS A 71 -6.82 -5.40 -21.78
N VAL A 72 -6.79 -4.39 -20.92
CA VAL A 72 -7.57 -3.18 -21.09
C VAL A 72 -6.66 -2.06 -21.52
N ALA A 73 -7.17 -1.16 -22.36
CA ALA A 73 -6.40 0.00 -22.78
C ALA A 73 -5.98 0.75 -21.52
N GLN A 74 -4.67 0.97 -21.38
CA GLN A 74 -4.14 1.76 -20.30
C GLN A 74 -4.89 3.08 -20.30
N SER A 75 -5.62 3.35 -19.21
CA SER A 75 -6.22 4.66 -19.06
C SER A 75 -5.08 5.66 -19.17
N SER A 76 -5.08 6.45 -20.25
CA SER A 76 -4.08 7.49 -20.47
C SER A 76 -4.00 8.25 -19.16
N SER A 77 -2.84 8.20 -18.49
CA SER A 77 -2.60 8.75 -17.15
C SER A 77 -3.53 9.93 -16.98
N VAL A 78 -4.57 9.79 -16.15
CA VAL A 78 -5.63 10.79 -16.08
C VAL A 78 -4.91 12.12 -15.95
N ASP A 79 -4.94 12.92 -17.02
CA ASP A 79 -4.24 14.19 -16.99
C ASP A 79 -4.93 14.91 -15.86
N LEU A 80 -4.22 15.11 -14.74
CA LEU A 80 -4.79 15.69 -13.53
C LEU A 80 -5.45 17.04 -13.87
N CYS A 81 -5.03 17.66 -14.97
CA CYS A 81 -5.58 18.86 -15.56
C CYS A 81 -6.93 18.67 -16.29
N SER A 82 -7.18 17.49 -16.86
CA SER A 82 -8.37 17.17 -17.68
C SER A 82 -9.61 16.82 -16.84
N THR A 83 -9.43 16.29 -15.62
CA THR A 83 -10.52 15.88 -14.71
C THR A 83 -10.75 16.84 -13.55
N SER A 84 -9.81 17.74 -13.26
CA SER A 84 -9.94 18.67 -12.14
C SER A 84 -10.94 19.79 -12.44
N THR A 85 -12.07 19.74 -11.74
CA THR A 85 -13.05 20.83 -11.66
C THR A 85 -12.48 22.05 -10.94
N THR A 86 -13.09 23.21 -11.15
CA THR A 86 -12.69 24.49 -10.55
C THR A 86 -12.73 24.44 -9.01
N GLY A 87 -11.66 24.88 -8.35
CA GLY A 87 -11.63 25.15 -6.90
C GLY A 87 -11.43 23.95 -5.97
N ASN A 88 -11.14 22.76 -6.48
CA ASN A 88 -11.15 21.53 -5.66
C ASN A 88 -9.76 21.01 -5.24
N ILE A 89 -8.67 21.69 -5.61
CA ILE A 89 -7.30 21.24 -5.29
C ILE A 89 -6.73 22.05 -4.12
N TYR A 90 -6.33 21.36 -3.06
CA TYR A 90 -5.74 21.95 -1.85
C TYR A 90 -4.27 22.31 -2.01
N THR A 91 -3.76 23.10 -1.06
CA THR A 91 -2.36 23.54 -1.02
C THR A 91 -1.39 22.37 -1.15
N GLY A 92 -0.35 22.57 -1.96
CA GLY A 92 0.76 21.64 -2.15
C GLY A 92 0.54 20.62 -3.27
N LEU A 93 -0.72 20.28 -3.58
CA LEU A 93 -1.05 19.33 -4.64
C LEU A 93 -0.84 19.94 -6.04
N TYR A 94 -0.69 19.06 -7.03
CA TYR A 94 -0.47 19.44 -8.43
C TYR A 94 -1.67 20.20 -9.01
N CYS A 95 -1.40 21.27 -9.74
CA CYS A 95 -2.39 22.07 -10.45
C CYS A 95 -1.91 22.47 -11.82
N CYS A 96 -2.87 22.77 -12.69
CA CYS A 96 -2.58 23.13 -14.08
C CYS A 96 -3.07 24.53 -14.42
N LYS A 97 -4.07 25.00 -13.67
CA LYS A 97 -4.58 26.37 -13.74
C LYS A 97 -4.83 26.88 -12.34
N THR A 98 -4.62 28.18 -12.18
CA THR A 98 -4.97 28.96 -10.98
C THR A 98 -6.39 28.67 -10.49
N THR A 99 -7.33 28.47 -11.42
CA THR A 99 -8.75 28.19 -11.12
C THR A 99 -8.99 26.79 -10.53
N ASN A 100 -8.06 25.85 -10.65
CA ASN A 100 -8.20 24.53 -10.03
C ASN A 100 -7.90 24.57 -8.53
N CYS A 101 -7.05 25.50 -8.11
CA CYS A 101 -6.65 25.63 -6.71
C CYS A 101 -7.77 26.26 -5.88
N HIS A 102 -8.02 25.69 -4.72
CA HIS A 102 -8.98 26.21 -3.74
C HIS A 102 -8.60 27.63 -3.27
N THR A 103 -7.29 27.92 -3.21
CA THR A 103 -6.77 29.27 -2.90
C THR A 103 -6.80 30.23 -4.10
N GLY A 104 -7.07 29.72 -5.30
CA GLY A 104 -7.00 30.51 -6.52
C GLY A 104 -5.57 30.90 -6.92
N SER A 105 -4.56 30.09 -6.58
CA SER A 105 -3.16 30.33 -6.96
C SER A 105 -2.45 29.03 -7.33
N CYS A 106 -1.92 28.95 -8.55
CA CYS A 106 -1.14 27.83 -9.08
C CYS A 106 0.22 28.35 -9.54
N ILE A 107 1.31 27.92 -8.92
CA ILE A 107 2.68 28.36 -9.22
C ILE A 107 3.57 27.12 -9.30
N ASN A 108 4.37 27.01 -10.35
CA ASN A 108 5.21 25.84 -10.62
C ASN A 108 4.42 24.52 -10.51
N ASP A 109 3.25 24.52 -11.15
CA ASP A 109 2.31 23.39 -11.19
C ASP A 109 1.82 22.91 -9.81
N ARG A 110 1.85 23.78 -8.78
CA ARG A 110 1.35 23.46 -7.43
C ARG A 110 0.45 24.54 -6.85
N CYS A 111 -0.57 24.11 -6.11
CA CYS A 111 -1.46 25.04 -5.43
C CYS A 111 -0.76 25.71 -4.27
N VAL A 112 -0.73 27.03 -4.27
CA VAL A 112 -0.02 27.82 -3.27
C VAL A 112 -0.96 28.15 -2.11
N GLY A 113 -0.52 27.84 -0.90
CA GLY A 113 -1.23 28.15 0.32
C GLY A 113 -1.24 29.64 0.63
N ARG A 114 -2.27 30.06 1.35
CA ARG A 114 -2.42 31.41 1.88
C ARG A 114 -1.37 31.67 2.96
N SER A 115 -0.75 32.84 2.90
CA SER A 115 0.28 33.23 3.86
C SER A 115 -0.29 33.42 5.27
N ILE A 116 0.57 33.26 6.27
CA ILE A 116 0.26 33.56 7.67
C ILE A 116 -0.33 34.97 7.79
N GLY A 117 -1.44 35.09 8.52
CA GLY A 117 -2.23 36.32 8.68
C GLY A 117 -3.36 36.50 7.67
N SER A 118 -3.41 35.67 6.62
CA SER A 118 -4.51 35.70 5.63
C SER A 118 -5.76 34.98 6.14
N THR A 119 -6.93 35.34 5.62
CA THR A 119 -8.18 34.62 5.90
C THR A 119 -8.19 33.24 5.23
N CYS A 120 -8.79 32.26 5.90
CA CYS A 120 -8.90 30.88 5.42
C CYS A 120 -10.26 30.27 5.78
N SER A 121 -10.62 29.21 5.07
CA SER A 121 -11.86 28.43 5.27
C SER A 121 -11.59 26.99 5.68
N SER A 122 -10.38 26.48 5.47
CA SER A 122 -9.92 25.18 5.95
C SER A 122 -8.43 25.22 6.29
N ASN A 123 -7.92 24.20 6.97
CA ASN A 123 -6.49 24.13 7.29
C ASN A 123 -5.63 23.94 6.03
N GLU A 124 -6.21 23.29 5.02
CA GLU A 124 -5.63 23.01 3.71
C GLU A 124 -5.47 24.29 2.87
N ASP A 125 -6.09 25.41 3.24
CA ASP A 125 -5.91 26.70 2.59
C ASP A 125 -4.58 27.36 2.89
N CYS A 126 -3.98 27.07 4.05
CA CYS A 126 -2.80 27.78 4.53
C CYS A 126 -1.51 27.19 3.94
N THR A 127 -0.38 27.85 4.13
CA THR A 127 0.94 27.23 3.89
C THR A 127 1.19 26.04 4.83
N SER A 128 2.09 25.12 4.49
CA SER A 128 2.39 23.91 5.30
C SER A 128 2.86 24.20 6.73
N GLU A 129 3.42 25.38 6.98
CA GLU A 129 3.83 25.88 8.30
C GLU A 129 2.70 26.53 9.13
N ALA A 130 1.47 26.53 8.63
CA ALA A 130 0.33 27.21 9.23
C ALA A 130 -0.93 26.34 9.23
N TYR A 131 -1.87 26.67 10.12
CA TYR A 131 -3.20 26.09 10.19
C TYR A 131 -4.25 27.21 10.20
N CYS A 132 -5.50 26.87 9.90
CA CYS A 132 -6.58 27.85 9.93
C CYS A 132 -7.13 27.96 11.34
N LYS A 133 -6.87 29.07 12.02
CA LYS A 133 -7.31 29.28 13.40
C LYS A 133 -8.71 29.90 13.44
N ASP A 134 -9.53 29.46 14.39
CA ASP A 134 -10.86 30.01 14.69
C ASP A 134 -11.87 29.92 13.51
N PHE A 135 -11.65 29.01 12.56
CA PHE A 135 -12.62 28.77 11.48
C PHE A 135 -13.79 27.90 11.94
N THR A 136 -14.98 28.21 11.42
CA THR A 136 -16.18 27.39 11.57
C THR A 136 -16.92 27.35 10.23
N SER A 137 -18.03 26.63 10.14
CA SER A 137 -18.88 26.63 8.94
C SER A 137 -19.44 28.02 8.57
N THR A 138 -19.39 29.00 9.47
CA THR A 138 -19.93 30.36 9.26
C THR A 138 -18.90 31.47 9.46
N VAL A 139 -17.69 31.15 9.91
CA VAL A 139 -16.65 32.12 10.24
C VAL A 139 -15.36 31.72 9.52
N GLN A 140 -14.81 32.62 8.72
CA GLN A 140 -13.48 32.45 8.16
C GLN A 140 -12.43 32.60 9.27
N GLY A 141 -11.50 31.66 9.31
CA GLY A 141 -10.37 31.71 10.22
C GLY A 141 -9.22 32.56 9.69
N ILE A 142 -8.11 32.55 10.41
CA ILE A 142 -6.85 33.20 10.01
C ILE A 142 -5.74 32.16 9.99
N CYS A 143 -4.97 32.12 8.89
CA CYS A 143 -3.79 31.28 8.79
C CYS A 143 -2.79 31.68 9.88
N THR A 144 -2.60 30.82 10.86
CA THR A 144 -1.76 31.05 12.03
C THR A 144 -0.59 30.11 11.99
N LYS A 145 0.61 30.63 12.28
CA LYS A 145 1.82 29.82 12.33
C LYS A 145 1.68 28.72 13.38
N ILE A 146 2.11 27.52 13.03
CA ILE A 146 2.21 26.41 13.97
C ILE A 146 3.29 26.75 15.00
N GLN A 147 2.90 26.77 16.27
CA GLN A 147 3.83 26.98 17.36
C GLN A 147 4.31 25.63 17.86
N SER A 148 5.61 25.51 18.15
CA SER A 148 6.17 24.31 18.79
C SER A 148 5.60 24.21 20.20
N ASN A 149 4.48 23.51 20.34
CA ASN A 149 4.01 22.97 21.59
C ASN A 149 4.12 21.45 21.47
N SER A 150 4.79 20.82 22.43
CA SER A 150 4.71 19.36 22.53
C SER A 150 3.26 18.94 22.78
N ALA A 151 2.44 19.78 23.42
CA ALA A 151 1.02 19.55 23.63
C ALA A 151 0.17 19.89 22.39
N CYS A 152 -0.76 19.02 22.04
CA CYS A 152 -1.67 19.19 20.89
C CYS A 152 -3.08 18.73 21.25
N SER A 153 -4.06 19.12 20.44
CA SER A 153 -5.42 18.57 20.48
C SER A 153 -5.79 17.85 19.19
N THR A 154 -5.17 18.22 18.07
CA THR A 154 -5.41 17.70 16.74
C THR A 154 -4.10 17.64 15.95
N ASP A 155 -4.03 16.84 14.88
CA ASP A 155 -2.80 16.69 14.09
C ASP A 155 -2.28 18.03 13.54
N ILE A 156 -3.18 18.93 13.15
CA ILE A 156 -2.84 20.24 12.56
C ILE A 156 -2.08 21.15 13.54
N ASP A 157 -2.14 20.88 14.84
CA ASP A 157 -1.35 21.59 15.86
C ASP A 157 0.13 21.23 15.76
N CYS A 158 0.46 20.10 15.13
CA CYS A 158 1.81 19.58 15.01
C CYS A 158 2.50 19.98 13.70
N TYR A 159 3.83 19.96 13.73
CA TYR A 159 4.63 20.13 12.52
C TYR A 159 4.36 19.02 11.50
N VAL A 160 4.66 19.33 10.24
CA VAL A 160 4.66 18.35 9.15
C VAL A 160 5.49 17.12 9.55
N GLY A 161 4.98 15.93 9.26
CA GLY A 161 5.60 14.66 9.68
C GLY A 161 5.29 14.23 11.12
N TYR A 162 4.48 15.03 11.84
CA TYR A 162 3.99 14.72 13.19
C TYR A 162 2.46 14.79 13.20
N GLY A 163 1.86 14.07 14.14
CA GLY A 163 0.44 14.14 14.45
C GLY A 163 0.21 14.16 15.96
N CYS A 164 -1.03 14.38 16.38
CA CYS A 164 -1.38 14.47 17.78
C CYS A 164 -1.70 13.11 18.36
N ASN A 165 -0.71 12.50 19.01
CA ASN A 165 -0.90 11.24 19.71
C ASN A 165 -1.12 11.50 21.20
N GLN A 166 -2.34 11.24 21.69
CA GLN A 166 -2.66 11.32 23.12
C GLN A 166 -2.30 12.68 23.78
N GLY A 167 -2.51 13.76 23.03
CA GLY A 167 -2.22 15.11 23.48
C GLY A 167 -0.77 15.53 23.34
N SER A 168 0.10 14.72 22.72
CA SER A 168 1.47 15.08 22.39
C SER A 168 1.79 14.94 20.91
N CYS A 169 2.46 15.93 20.33
CA CYS A 169 2.97 15.84 18.96
C CYS A 169 4.00 14.71 18.86
N THR A 170 3.66 13.69 18.09
CA THR A 170 4.43 12.46 17.92
C THR A 170 4.73 12.27 16.46
N GLN A 171 5.97 11.88 16.14
CA GLN A 171 6.39 11.67 14.77
C GLN A 171 5.62 10.48 14.17
N LEU A 172 5.22 10.58 12.91
CA LEU A 172 4.64 9.44 12.19
C LEU A 172 5.65 8.29 12.05
N PHE A 173 5.17 7.05 12.01
CA PHE A 173 5.98 5.83 11.88
C PHE A 173 7.14 5.69 12.91
N SER A 174 6.95 6.17 14.14
CA SER A 174 8.04 6.30 15.13
C SER A 174 7.91 5.42 16.36
N LEU A 175 6.69 5.09 16.77
CA LEU A 175 6.42 4.34 17.99
C LEU A 175 6.77 2.86 17.84
N ASP A 176 7.50 2.33 18.83
CA ASP A 176 7.81 0.91 18.95
C ASP A 176 6.56 0.08 19.26
N TYR A 177 6.63 -1.23 19.00
CA TYR A 177 5.59 -2.17 19.41
C TYR A 177 5.28 -2.07 20.91
N ASN A 178 4.03 -2.32 21.27
CA ASN A 178 3.49 -2.16 22.62
C ASN A 178 3.52 -0.71 23.16
N SER A 179 3.85 0.29 22.32
CA SER A 179 3.65 1.70 22.67
C SER A 179 2.18 2.07 22.56
N LYS A 180 1.68 2.85 23.52
CA LYS A 180 0.30 3.33 23.48
C LYS A 180 0.12 4.32 22.33
N THR A 181 -0.93 4.15 21.55
CA THR A 181 -1.23 5.01 20.40
C THR A 181 -2.72 5.33 20.33
N SER A 182 -3.04 6.45 19.70
CA SER A 182 -4.41 6.83 19.33
C SER A 182 -4.74 6.50 17.87
N ASP A 183 -3.72 6.25 17.04
CA ASP A 183 -3.83 6.00 15.61
C ASP A 183 -2.66 5.12 15.13
N LYS A 184 -2.89 4.25 14.15
CA LYS A 184 -1.88 3.32 13.61
C LYS A 184 -0.72 4.04 12.91
N LYS A 185 -0.96 5.24 12.35
CA LYS A 185 0.05 6.05 11.65
C LYS A 185 1.28 6.43 12.47
N PHE A 186 1.19 6.36 13.80
CA PHE A 186 2.32 6.63 14.68
C PHE A 186 3.23 5.41 14.86
N CYS A 187 2.74 4.21 14.56
CA CYS A 187 3.44 2.95 14.76
C CYS A 187 4.42 2.67 13.62
N LYS A 188 5.58 2.10 13.94
CA LYS A 188 6.57 1.69 12.92
C LYS A 188 6.01 0.71 11.88
N SER A 189 4.95 -0.01 12.22
CA SER A 189 4.27 -0.99 11.36
C SER A 189 3.04 -0.44 10.62
N ASP A 190 2.67 0.82 10.85
CA ASP A 190 1.36 1.36 10.48
C ASP A 190 0.19 0.46 10.91
N TYR A 191 0.35 -0.22 12.05
CA TYR A 191 -0.63 -1.16 12.58
C TYR A 191 -0.80 -1.00 14.09
N ALA A 192 -2.06 -1.00 14.55
CA ALA A 192 -2.38 -0.86 15.95
C ALA A 192 -3.59 -1.73 16.34
N THR A 193 -3.49 -2.37 17.50
CA THR A 193 -4.55 -3.19 18.09
C THR A 193 -4.83 -2.72 19.50
N THR A 194 -6.10 -2.53 19.86
CA THR A 194 -6.53 -2.15 21.22
C THR A 194 -5.83 -0.90 21.79
N GLY A 195 -5.45 0.06 20.94
CA GLY A 195 -4.79 1.30 21.34
C GLY A 195 -3.28 1.17 21.60
N TYR A 196 -2.65 0.11 21.08
CA TYR A 196 -1.20 -0.09 21.14
C TYR A 196 -0.65 -0.43 19.76
N CYS A 197 0.57 0.02 19.48
CA CYS A 197 1.30 -0.36 18.28
C CYS A 197 1.58 -1.86 18.29
N ASP A 198 1.31 -2.50 17.17
CA ASP A 198 1.31 -3.95 17.04
C ASP A 198 1.83 -4.37 15.65
N ALA A 199 2.03 -5.65 15.45
CA ALA A 199 2.32 -6.26 14.16
C ALA A 199 1.69 -7.65 14.12
N ILE A 200 1.75 -8.33 12.99
CA ILE A 200 1.33 -9.73 12.90
C ILE A 200 2.53 -10.66 12.97
N THR A 201 2.29 -11.83 13.56
CA THR A 201 3.13 -13.02 13.45
C THR A 201 2.33 -14.11 12.76
N VAL A 202 3.01 -14.93 11.96
CA VAL A 202 2.38 -15.98 11.15
C VAL A 202 2.60 -17.33 11.82
N TRP A 203 1.53 -18.11 11.98
CA TRP A 203 1.56 -19.41 12.63
C TRP A 203 0.88 -20.46 11.78
N SER A 204 1.31 -21.71 11.86
CA SER A 204 0.57 -22.85 11.34
C SER A 204 0.78 -24.07 12.24
N GLN A 205 -0.28 -24.84 12.46
CA GLN A 205 -0.27 -26.04 13.32
C GLN A 205 0.33 -25.80 14.71
N GLY A 206 0.15 -24.61 15.28
CA GLY A 206 0.68 -24.24 16.60
C GLY A 206 2.15 -23.80 16.64
N TYR A 207 2.82 -23.69 15.49
CA TYR A 207 4.21 -23.20 15.39
C TYR A 207 4.26 -21.85 14.68
N GLN A 208 5.11 -20.94 15.16
CA GLN A 208 5.39 -19.70 14.46
C GLN A 208 6.24 -20.02 13.23
N LEU A 209 5.81 -19.54 12.07
CA LEU A 209 6.55 -19.67 10.82
C LEU A 209 7.57 -18.54 10.70
N ASN A 210 8.71 -18.84 10.07
CA ASN A 210 9.69 -17.83 9.65
C ASN A 210 9.51 -17.58 8.16
N SER A 211 9.87 -16.37 7.70
CA SER A 211 9.91 -16.04 6.27
C SER A 211 10.71 -17.10 5.50
N PRO A 212 10.20 -17.66 4.37
CA PRO A 212 9.07 -17.15 3.58
C PRO A 212 7.66 -17.59 4.01
N PHE A 213 7.49 -18.10 5.23
CA PHE A 213 6.21 -18.58 5.79
C PHE A 213 5.65 -19.80 5.05
N GLU A 214 6.56 -20.70 4.69
CA GLU A 214 6.24 -21.99 4.07
C GLU A 214 5.35 -22.85 4.99
N CYS A 215 4.36 -23.50 4.40
CA CYS A 215 3.38 -24.34 5.08
C CYS A 215 2.93 -25.51 4.21
N GLN A 216 2.29 -26.49 4.84
CA GLN A 216 1.63 -27.58 4.12
C GLN A 216 0.29 -27.08 3.57
N ILE A 217 0.06 -27.29 2.28
CA ILE A 217 -1.16 -26.84 1.58
C ILE A 217 -2.41 -27.32 2.32
N GLY A 218 -3.37 -26.40 2.48
CA GLY A 218 -4.63 -26.67 3.18
C GLY A 218 -4.55 -26.65 4.70
N TYR A 219 -3.37 -26.46 5.30
CA TYR A 219 -3.29 -26.19 6.73
C TYR A 219 -3.69 -24.76 7.03
N MET A 220 -4.27 -24.55 8.21
CA MET A 220 -4.65 -23.21 8.65
C MET A 220 -3.39 -22.39 9.00
N CYS A 221 -3.29 -21.22 8.39
CA CYS A 221 -2.42 -20.12 8.76
C CYS A 221 -3.18 -19.22 9.74
N GLU A 222 -2.60 -18.96 10.90
CA GLU A 222 -3.14 -18.03 11.90
C GLU A 222 -2.26 -16.77 11.93
N TYR A 223 -2.89 -15.61 11.73
CA TYR A 223 -2.22 -14.31 11.81
C TYR A 223 -2.51 -13.73 13.18
N LYS A 224 -1.50 -13.72 14.05
CA LYS A 224 -1.66 -13.36 15.47
C LYS A 224 -1.04 -12.01 15.75
N SER A 225 -1.70 -11.24 16.61
CA SER A 225 -1.12 -10.06 17.23
C SER A 225 0.22 -10.42 17.87
N LEU A 226 1.29 -9.68 17.52
CA LEU A 226 2.61 -9.83 18.11
C LEU A 226 2.56 -9.60 19.62
N ILE A 227 1.74 -8.64 20.07
CA ILE A 227 1.68 -8.24 21.48
C ILE A 227 0.74 -9.11 22.30
N TYR A 228 -0.47 -9.38 21.79
CA TYR A 228 -1.51 -10.06 22.57
C TYR A 228 -1.57 -11.56 22.30
N GLY A 229 -0.95 -12.05 21.23
CA GLY A 229 -1.03 -13.45 20.79
C GLY A 229 -2.42 -13.88 20.32
N SER A 230 -3.41 -12.99 20.34
CA SER A 230 -4.76 -13.25 19.84
C SER A 230 -4.75 -13.42 18.33
N ILE A 231 -5.53 -14.38 17.85
CA ILE A 231 -5.78 -14.58 16.43
C ILE A 231 -6.58 -13.38 15.91
N LEU A 232 -6.02 -12.70 14.91
CA LEU A 232 -6.63 -11.56 14.23
C LEU A 232 -7.34 -12.02 12.96
N ASP A 233 -6.73 -12.96 12.24
CA ASP A 233 -7.26 -13.55 11.02
C ASP A 233 -6.77 -14.99 10.83
N GLN A 234 -7.43 -15.73 9.96
CA GLN A 234 -7.10 -17.10 9.58
C GLN A 234 -7.35 -17.32 8.09
N GLN A 235 -6.37 -17.92 7.41
CA GLN A 235 -6.50 -18.33 6.01
C GLN A 235 -5.86 -19.69 5.80
N LEU A 236 -6.26 -20.41 4.76
CA LEU A 236 -5.61 -21.67 4.43
C LEU A 236 -4.28 -21.40 3.73
N CYS A 237 -3.33 -22.31 3.94
CA CYS A 237 -2.06 -22.35 3.22
C CYS A 237 -2.33 -22.60 1.74
N VAL A 238 -1.91 -21.66 0.89
CA VAL A 238 -2.18 -21.66 -0.55
C VAL A 238 -0.98 -22.16 -1.33
N CYS A 239 -1.22 -22.80 -2.47
CA CYS A 239 -0.18 -23.38 -3.32
C CYS A 239 0.86 -22.36 -3.80
N SER A 240 2.11 -22.82 -3.97
CA SER A 240 3.20 -22.05 -4.57
C SER A 240 2.92 -21.63 -6.02
N GLY A 241 2.20 -22.47 -6.76
CA GLY A 241 1.91 -22.25 -8.18
C GLY A 241 2.92 -22.83 -9.16
N ASN A 242 3.86 -23.65 -8.67
CA ASN A 242 4.90 -24.34 -9.46
C ASN A 242 4.63 -25.84 -9.66
N GLY A 243 3.44 -26.33 -9.32
CA GLY A 243 3.13 -27.76 -9.30
C GLY A 243 3.76 -28.53 -8.13
N ASP A 244 4.39 -27.84 -7.20
CA ASP A 244 4.98 -28.41 -5.99
C ASP A 244 3.95 -28.58 -4.86
N ASP A 245 4.19 -29.54 -3.96
CA ASP A 245 3.39 -29.79 -2.75
C ASP A 245 3.64 -28.76 -1.63
N VAL A 246 4.21 -27.60 -1.95
CA VAL A 246 4.59 -26.54 -1.02
C VAL A 246 3.61 -25.36 -1.13
N GLY A 247 3.22 -24.80 0.01
CA GLY A 247 2.38 -23.61 0.06
C GLY A 247 2.94 -22.51 0.96
N TYR A 248 2.30 -21.35 0.95
CA TYR A 248 2.71 -20.18 1.72
C TYR A 248 1.54 -19.52 2.46
N CYS A 249 1.82 -19.01 3.65
CA CYS A 249 0.91 -18.16 4.41
C CYS A 249 1.16 -16.69 4.04
N GLY A 250 0.60 -16.22 2.92
CA GLY A 250 0.90 -14.90 2.35
C GLY A 250 -0.08 -13.76 2.65
N PHE A 251 -1.06 -13.94 3.54
CA PHE A 251 -2.09 -12.93 3.77
C PHE A 251 -1.63 -11.81 4.73
N ASN A 252 -1.97 -10.55 4.43
CA ASN A 252 -1.64 -9.37 5.26
C ASN A 252 -0.14 -9.17 5.53
N MET A 253 0.75 -9.61 4.64
CA MET A 253 2.20 -9.52 4.83
C MET A 253 2.73 -8.09 5.03
N ASN A 254 2.01 -7.07 4.57
CA ASN A 254 2.35 -5.66 4.84
C ASN A 254 2.39 -5.30 6.34
N TYR A 255 1.75 -6.12 7.19
CA TYR A 255 1.71 -5.92 8.65
C TYR A 255 2.59 -6.92 9.40
N GLU A 256 3.24 -7.86 8.72
CA GLU A 256 4.20 -8.77 9.35
C GLU A 256 5.38 -7.94 9.86
N ARG A 257 5.84 -8.22 11.07
CA ARG A 257 6.79 -7.39 11.80
C ARG A 257 7.96 -6.88 10.95
N ASN A 258 8.67 -7.78 10.27
CA ASN A 258 9.87 -7.41 9.52
C ASN A 258 9.49 -6.71 8.21
N HIS A 259 8.43 -7.17 7.54
CA HIS A 259 7.94 -6.57 6.31
C HIS A 259 7.41 -5.14 6.53
N ALA A 260 6.62 -4.92 7.58
CA ALA A 260 6.09 -3.63 7.94
C ALA A 260 7.19 -2.63 8.28
N GLU A 261 8.20 -3.05 9.06
CA GLU A 261 9.37 -2.21 9.34
C GLU A 261 10.11 -1.82 8.06
N ASN A 262 10.33 -2.76 7.14
CA ASN A 262 10.95 -2.46 5.85
C ASN A 262 10.11 -1.49 5.02
N LEU A 263 8.79 -1.66 5.03
CA LEU A 263 7.85 -0.85 4.25
C LEU A 263 7.78 0.60 4.74
N TYR A 264 7.71 0.83 6.06
CA TYR A 264 7.44 2.16 6.63
C TYR A 264 8.67 2.87 7.20
N SER A 265 9.80 2.19 7.43
CA SER A 265 11.01 2.82 7.99
C SER A 265 11.55 3.97 7.14
N GLY A 266 11.42 3.88 5.82
CA GLY A 266 11.84 4.90 4.85
C GLY A 266 10.85 6.04 4.63
N LEU A 267 9.67 6.01 5.28
CA LEU A 267 8.58 6.96 5.01
C LEU A 267 8.51 8.12 6.01
N LYS A 268 9.45 8.23 6.95
CA LYS A 268 9.51 9.40 7.84
C LYS A 268 9.85 10.65 7.04
N TYR A 269 9.18 11.75 7.35
CA TYR A 269 9.38 13.04 6.71
C TYR A 269 9.28 14.19 7.72
N THR A 270 9.83 15.35 7.36
CA THR A 270 9.79 16.59 8.16
C THR A 270 9.41 17.82 7.34
N SER A 271 9.18 17.63 6.04
CA SER A 271 8.81 18.69 5.09
C SER A 271 7.70 18.21 4.17
N SER A 272 6.89 19.14 3.67
CA SER A 272 5.76 18.87 2.78
C SER A 272 5.33 20.18 2.15
N ASN A 273 4.92 20.13 0.88
CA ASN A 273 4.28 21.27 0.23
C ASN A 273 2.81 21.40 0.66
N CYS A 274 2.21 20.35 1.23
CA CYS A 274 0.81 20.33 1.63
C CYS A 274 0.59 20.87 3.04
N ALA A 275 -0.58 21.45 3.25
CA ALA A 275 -1.04 21.95 4.54
C ALA A 275 -2.16 21.08 5.12
N GLY A 276 -2.61 21.44 6.32
CA GLY A 276 -3.69 20.72 7.01
C GLY A 276 -3.40 19.23 7.18
N THR A 277 -4.41 18.41 6.95
CA THR A 277 -4.33 16.95 7.09
C THR A 277 -3.38 16.29 6.10
N ASN A 278 -3.34 16.77 4.85
CA ASN A 278 -2.46 16.24 3.79
C ASN A 278 -0.97 16.40 4.11
N GLY A 279 -0.58 17.41 4.88
CA GLY A 279 0.81 17.58 5.34
C GLY A 279 1.21 16.67 6.52
N ARG A 280 0.28 15.88 7.06
CA ARG A 280 0.42 15.08 8.30
C ARG A 280 -0.21 13.69 8.15
N THR A 281 -0.17 13.18 6.93
CA THR A 281 -0.79 11.92 6.53
C THR A 281 0.24 10.78 6.50
N ASP A 282 -0.26 9.58 6.66
CA ASP A 282 0.36 8.27 6.41
C ASP A 282 0.01 7.70 5.03
N ASP A 283 -0.86 8.37 4.26
CA ASP A 283 -1.17 7.98 2.88
C ASP A 283 0.03 8.29 1.98
N VAL A 284 0.70 7.22 1.55
CA VAL A 284 1.94 7.29 0.77
C VAL A 284 1.75 7.96 -0.60
N ASN A 285 0.56 7.86 -1.21
CA ASN A 285 0.25 8.57 -2.45
C ASN A 285 0.16 10.08 -2.19
N ILE A 286 -0.53 10.50 -1.12
CA ILE A 286 -0.61 11.91 -0.75
C ILE A 286 0.78 12.42 -0.35
N MET A 287 1.56 11.65 0.41
CA MET A 287 2.94 12.01 0.77
C MET A 287 3.80 12.28 -0.47
N TYR A 288 3.74 11.42 -1.49
CA TYR A 288 4.45 11.63 -2.73
C TYR A 288 3.94 12.86 -3.50
N GLN A 289 2.62 13.00 -3.66
CA GLN A 289 2.02 14.15 -4.34
C GLN A 289 2.37 15.47 -3.66
N CYS A 290 2.43 15.48 -2.32
CA CYS A 290 2.80 16.62 -1.51
C CYS A 290 4.32 16.87 -1.45
N GLY A 291 5.15 16.00 -2.05
CA GLY A 291 6.60 16.07 -1.97
C GLY A 291 7.15 15.86 -0.56
N SER A 292 6.40 15.17 0.29
CA SER A 292 6.84 14.75 1.62
C SER A 292 7.87 13.62 1.56
N ILE A 293 7.77 12.78 0.51
CA ILE A 293 8.75 11.73 0.18
C ILE A 293 9.20 11.89 -1.27
N SER A 294 10.40 11.39 -1.57
CA SER A 294 10.95 11.39 -2.92
C SER A 294 10.24 10.38 -3.82
N ARG A 295 10.45 10.51 -5.14
CA ARG A 295 9.97 9.52 -6.12
C ARG A 295 10.58 8.15 -5.85
N ASP A 296 11.86 8.09 -5.47
CA ASP A 296 12.56 6.83 -5.22
C ASP A 296 11.99 6.12 -3.97
N GLN A 297 11.68 6.87 -2.91
CA GLN A 297 11.00 6.34 -1.72
C GLN A 297 9.59 5.81 -2.06
N TYR A 298 8.85 6.55 -2.88
CA TYR A 298 7.52 6.14 -3.33
C TYR A 298 7.56 4.86 -4.18
N ASN A 299 8.47 4.79 -5.16
CA ASN A 299 8.65 3.62 -6.01
C ASN A 299 9.08 2.39 -5.19
N LEU A 300 10.03 2.55 -4.28
CA LEU A 300 10.44 1.49 -3.36
C LEU A 300 9.28 0.98 -2.52
N TRP A 301 8.45 1.88 -2.00
CA TRP A 301 7.27 1.48 -1.22
C TRP A 301 6.25 0.70 -2.06
N ILE A 302 5.95 1.14 -3.29
CA ILE A 302 5.07 0.41 -4.20
C ILE A 302 5.61 -0.99 -4.45
N GLU A 303 6.90 -1.09 -4.76
CA GLU A 303 7.56 -2.35 -5.07
C GLU A 303 7.46 -3.33 -3.89
N LEU A 304 7.86 -2.90 -2.69
CA LEU A 304 7.75 -3.73 -1.47
C LEU A 304 6.30 -4.10 -1.17
N LYS A 305 5.38 -3.13 -1.27
CA LYS A 305 3.96 -3.39 -1.04
C LYS A 305 3.42 -4.44 -2.01
N ASN A 306 3.79 -4.38 -3.28
CA ASN A 306 3.34 -5.37 -4.26
C ASN A 306 3.93 -6.75 -3.94
N GLN A 307 5.23 -6.84 -3.63
CA GLN A 307 5.84 -8.11 -3.21
C GLN A 307 5.08 -8.74 -2.03
N TYR A 308 4.66 -7.93 -1.06
CA TYR A 308 3.90 -8.39 0.11
C TYR A 308 2.43 -8.70 -0.21
N ASP A 309 1.79 -7.95 -1.10
CA ASP A 309 0.43 -8.23 -1.58
C ASP A 309 0.36 -9.55 -2.37
N TYR A 310 1.45 -9.94 -3.05
CA TYR A 310 1.57 -11.16 -3.85
C TYR A 310 2.59 -12.15 -3.27
N TRP A 311 2.71 -12.18 -1.93
CA TRP A 311 3.79 -12.89 -1.24
C TRP A 311 3.96 -14.36 -1.65
N THR A 312 2.85 -15.08 -1.87
CA THR A 312 2.86 -16.48 -2.30
C THR A 312 3.54 -16.66 -3.66
N LEU A 313 3.27 -15.77 -4.61
CA LEU A 313 3.83 -15.81 -5.96
C LEU A 313 5.27 -15.32 -5.98
N TYR A 314 5.56 -14.28 -5.20
CA TYR A 314 6.92 -13.76 -5.02
C TYR A 314 7.84 -14.79 -4.35
N SER A 315 7.37 -15.46 -3.30
CA SER A 315 8.19 -16.42 -2.54
C SER A 315 8.44 -17.72 -3.29
N SER A 316 7.49 -18.13 -4.14
CA SER A 316 7.64 -19.34 -4.96
C SER A 316 8.50 -19.13 -6.21
N GLY A 317 8.63 -17.88 -6.66
CA GLY A 317 9.25 -17.55 -7.95
C GLY A 317 8.42 -18.02 -9.16
N ALA A 318 7.16 -18.39 -8.96
CA ALA A 318 6.34 -19.03 -9.99
C ALA A 318 6.11 -18.15 -11.23
N ILE A 319 6.18 -16.83 -11.03
CA ILE A 319 5.92 -15.85 -12.08
C ILE A 319 7.14 -14.98 -12.38
N ASP A 320 8.33 -15.32 -11.87
CA ASP A 320 9.51 -14.44 -11.94
C ASP A 320 9.85 -14.02 -13.38
N SER A 321 9.66 -14.91 -14.34
CA SER A 321 9.96 -14.63 -15.76
C SER A 321 9.00 -13.64 -16.44
N CYS A 322 7.87 -13.30 -15.81
CA CYS A 322 6.91 -12.32 -16.35
C CYS A 322 6.39 -11.31 -15.30
N ALA A 323 6.87 -11.36 -14.06
CA ALA A 323 6.34 -10.54 -12.98
C ALA A 323 6.51 -9.03 -13.23
N GLU A 324 7.68 -8.63 -13.74
CA GLU A 324 8.01 -7.24 -14.05
C GLU A 324 7.14 -6.71 -15.20
N ASP A 325 7.04 -7.47 -16.30
CA ASP A 325 6.22 -7.11 -17.48
C ASP A 325 4.72 -7.00 -17.14
N LEU A 326 4.27 -7.77 -16.16
CA LEU A 326 2.89 -7.74 -15.65
C LEU A 326 2.67 -6.66 -14.58
N GLY A 327 3.72 -5.91 -14.20
CA GLY A 327 3.63 -4.84 -13.21
C GLY A 327 3.38 -5.34 -11.78
N PHE A 328 3.74 -6.59 -11.47
CA PHE A 328 3.65 -7.12 -10.11
C PHE A 328 4.82 -6.60 -9.27
N PHE A 329 6.03 -7.06 -9.58
CA PHE A 329 7.25 -6.77 -8.82
C PHE A 329 8.49 -7.03 -9.69
N GLU A 330 9.58 -6.34 -9.39
CA GLU A 330 10.89 -6.56 -10.00
C GLU A 330 11.55 -7.84 -9.45
N THR A 331 12.05 -8.69 -10.34
CA THR A 331 12.65 -9.97 -9.95
C THR A 331 14.17 -9.86 -9.88
N GLY A 332 14.79 -10.43 -8.83
CA GLY A 332 16.25 -10.39 -8.64
C GLY A 332 16.81 -9.13 -7.96
N SER A 333 15.96 -8.18 -7.53
CA SER A 333 16.38 -6.96 -6.83
C SER A 333 16.67 -7.16 -5.33
N SER A 334 16.30 -8.33 -4.77
CA SER A 334 16.34 -8.66 -3.34
C SER A 334 17.72 -8.58 -2.67
N THR A 335 18.81 -8.42 -3.42
CA THR A 335 20.16 -8.23 -2.85
C THR A 335 20.77 -6.85 -3.09
N ASN A 336 20.36 -6.08 -4.10
CA ASN A 336 20.96 -4.76 -4.34
C ASN A 336 20.17 -3.60 -3.73
N LEU A 337 18.84 -3.72 -3.57
CA LEU A 337 18.04 -2.62 -3.02
C LEU A 337 18.18 -2.46 -1.49
N LEU A 338 18.35 -3.56 -0.75
CA LEU A 338 18.69 -3.52 0.68
C LEU A 338 20.10 -2.93 0.92
N LEU A 339 21.03 -3.12 -0.02
CA LEU A 339 22.35 -2.49 0.02
C LEU A 339 22.26 -0.98 -0.24
N SER A 340 21.43 -0.51 -1.18
CA SER A 340 21.20 0.93 -1.37
C SER A 340 20.41 1.59 -0.24
N ALA A 341 19.45 0.88 0.38
CA ALA A 341 18.72 1.38 1.55
C ALA A 341 19.62 1.47 2.80
N ALA A 342 20.55 0.51 2.98
CA ALA A 342 21.59 0.60 4.01
C ALA A 342 22.56 1.77 3.77
N PHE A 343 22.86 2.11 2.51
CA PHE A 343 23.64 3.30 2.16
C PHE A 343 22.90 4.61 2.43
N LEU A 344 21.58 4.68 2.15
CA LEU A 344 20.75 5.86 2.44
C LEU A 344 20.54 6.09 3.95
N LEU A 345 20.49 5.02 4.77
CA LEU A 345 20.41 5.14 6.23
C LEU A 345 21.75 5.54 6.87
N ALA A 346 22.89 5.27 6.20
CA ALA A 346 24.21 5.66 6.69
C ALA A 346 24.49 7.17 6.53
N GLU A 347 23.90 7.84 5.54
CA GLU A 347 24.11 9.29 5.30
C GLU A 347 23.25 10.21 6.19
N ILE A 348 22.33 9.67 6.99
CA ILE A 348 21.52 10.44 7.96
C ILE A 348 22.22 10.54 9.34
N PHE A 349 23.35 9.84 9.54
CA PHE A 349 24.11 9.83 10.80
C PHE A 349 25.56 10.35 10.70
N THR A 350 25.91 11.11 9.65
CA THR A 350 27.17 11.88 9.57
C THR A 350 26.91 13.36 9.34
#